data_AF-E6SWB5-F1
#
_entry.id   AF-E6SWB5-F1
#
_cell.length_a   1.000
_cell.length_b   1.000
_cell.length_c   1.000
_cell.angle_alpha   90.00
_cell.angle_beta   90.00
_cell.angle_gamma   90.00
#
_symmetry.space_group_name_H-M   'P 1'
#
loop_
_entity.id
_entity.type
_entity.pdbx_description
1 polymer ?
#
loop_
_entity_poly.entity_id
_entity_poly.type
_entity_poly.pdbx_seq_one_letter_code
_entity_poly.pdbx_strand_id
1 'polypeptide(L)'
;MKRKIIYVIQALLVVPLLLSSCSGDEKNNNYDGMNQIYLTVTGEDTQLEEGTMASLTIEVNLTNAIQKKLTLNFAVLDDEKGVLRIENNPVTIEAGKTKGQFTVLSNRKNILMADTYFRIGISELPEGMKLNQELLIRVKPNPASAELTKEQKKLIAAYQTKYGIDLMKWIGVISCHTKIMSPASERSINFAQAFTREVDGQTVITLSEKATEDQPVLKMTENPLGLTNYMGWVLQQETVFNDEFWFAPNASPAYKAITELLGWNKQNPGIFTMMLDDIKLKKISDGKAYLDFIKTKITGGGDNTATIPFLYSFSPWEKQKQLIAEGNQLAKELEHADGTSDPNYYLMTYSVEKDDIEDNINFILPEGKIDFKNEKMTFQFSMSHSLADGYTRIYVTYEKK
;
A
#
# COMPACT_ATOMS: atom_id res chain seq x y z
N MET A 1 40.34 -63.74 55.86
CA MET A 1 38.95 -64.24 55.86
C MET A 1 38.37 -64.11 54.46
N LYS A 2 37.83 -65.22 53.91
CA LYS A 2 36.95 -65.36 52.70
C LYS A 2 37.53 -64.85 51.36
N ARG A 3 37.99 -65.76 50.47
CA ARG A 3 37.26 -66.46 49.37
C ARG A 3 36.84 -65.48 48.24
N LYS A 4 36.93 -65.70 46.92
CA LYS A 4 37.29 -66.84 46.04
C LYS A 4 37.18 -66.31 44.57
N ILE A 5 38.01 -66.84 43.65
CA ILE A 5 37.69 -67.39 42.28
C ILE A 5 37.08 -66.39 41.25
N ILE A 6 37.79 -65.95 40.19
CA ILE A 6 38.12 -66.54 38.85
C ILE A 6 36.91 -66.68 37.88
N TYR A 7 37.16 -66.29 36.61
CA TYR A 7 36.58 -66.68 35.29
C TYR A 7 35.98 -65.48 34.51
N VAL A 8 36.61 -64.92 33.45
CA VAL A 8 36.96 -65.39 32.07
C VAL A 8 35.77 -65.28 31.08
N ILE A 9 36.10 -65.02 29.80
CA ILE A 9 35.35 -65.15 28.53
C ILE A 9 34.79 -63.82 27.99
N GLN A 10 35.40 -63.14 27.00
CA GLN A 10 35.52 -63.35 25.54
C GLN A 10 34.27 -63.06 24.67
N ALA A 11 34.50 -62.18 23.69
CA ALA A 11 33.98 -62.14 22.31
C ALA A 11 32.53 -61.66 22.03
N LEU A 12 32.40 -60.63 21.19
CA LEU A 12 31.96 -60.82 19.79
C LEU A 12 32.19 -59.56 18.93
N LEU A 13 32.81 -59.78 17.76
CA LEU A 13 32.86 -58.87 16.62
C LEU A 13 31.46 -58.61 16.05
N VAL A 14 31.19 -57.38 15.58
CA VAL A 14 30.30 -57.13 14.45
C VAL A 14 31.01 -56.19 13.46
N VAL A 15 31.04 -56.66 12.21
CA VAL A 15 31.70 -56.14 11.00
C VAL A 15 30.94 -54.91 10.45
N PRO A 16 31.61 -53.89 9.88
CA PRO A 16 30.93 -52.85 9.11
C PRO A 16 30.64 -53.35 7.68
N LEU A 17 29.35 -53.44 7.32
CA LEU A 17 28.89 -53.64 5.95
C LEU A 17 28.62 -52.27 5.30
N LEU A 18 29.41 -51.94 4.28
CA LEU A 18 29.09 -50.93 3.27
C LEU A 18 27.97 -51.47 2.38
N LEU A 19 26.82 -50.78 2.28
CA LEU A 19 25.95 -50.84 1.09
C LEU A 19 25.09 -49.56 0.97
N SER A 20 25.34 -48.84 -0.13
CA SER A 20 24.38 -48.22 -1.06
C SER A 20 23.08 -47.62 -0.51
N SER A 21 22.99 -46.28 -0.54
CA SER A 21 21.71 -45.60 -0.77
C SER A 21 21.68 -45.10 -2.22
N CYS A 22 20.78 -45.69 -3.01
CA CYS A 22 20.33 -45.16 -4.28
C CYS A 22 18.82 -44.88 -4.18
N SER A 23 18.45 -43.72 -4.70
CA SER A 23 17.16 -43.36 -5.34
C SER A 23 15.94 -42.91 -4.51
N GLY A 24 15.37 -41.78 -4.99
CA GLY A 24 13.99 -41.29 -4.76
C GLY A 24 13.90 -40.16 -3.73
N ASP A 25 13.63 -38.89 -4.01
CA ASP A 25 12.97 -38.27 -5.16
C ASP A 25 13.53 -36.86 -5.39
N GLU A 26 14.27 -36.65 -6.49
CA GLU A 26 14.42 -35.31 -7.02
C GLU A 26 13.09 -34.94 -7.66
N LYS A 27 12.34 -34.06 -6.98
CA LYS A 27 11.26 -33.32 -7.64
C LYS A 27 11.84 -32.72 -8.91
N ASN A 28 11.23 -33.11 -10.01
CA ASN A 28 11.50 -32.70 -11.37
C ASN A 28 11.37 -31.17 -11.51
N ASN A 29 12.38 -30.41 -11.05
CA ASN A 29 12.61 -29.04 -11.44
C ASN A 29 13.36 -29.10 -12.77
N ASN A 30 12.63 -29.29 -13.87
CA ASN A 30 13.15 -29.05 -15.21
C ASN A 30 13.55 -27.56 -15.30
N TYR A 31 14.79 -27.25 -14.91
CA TYR A 31 15.44 -26.01 -15.27
C TYR A 31 16.00 -26.18 -16.68
N ASP A 32 15.27 -25.67 -17.68
CA ASP A 32 15.59 -25.78 -19.12
C ASP A 32 16.87 -25.02 -19.55
N GLY A 33 17.73 -24.61 -18.63
CA GLY A 33 18.95 -23.84 -18.93
C GLY A 33 18.71 -22.37 -19.31
N MET A 34 17.46 -21.93 -19.52
CA MET A 34 17.14 -20.57 -19.95
C MET A 34 17.20 -19.55 -18.81
N ASN A 35 18.04 -18.53 -18.95
CA ASN A 35 18.16 -17.44 -17.98
C ASN A 35 16.89 -16.58 -18.00
N GLN A 36 16.19 -16.47 -16.87
CA GLN A 36 14.96 -15.67 -16.78
C GLN A 36 15.30 -14.21 -16.50
N ILE A 37 14.52 -13.32 -17.11
CA ILE A 37 14.53 -11.89 -16.78
C ILE A 37 13.27 -11.62 -15.95
N TYR A 38 13.45 -11.06 -14.76
CA TYR A 38 12.36 -10.62 -13.89
C TYR A 38 12.35 -9.10 -13.81
N LEU A 39 11.15 -8.53 -13.88
CA LEU A 39 10.90 -7.11 -13.69
C LEU A 39 10.16 -6.92 -12.38
N THR A 40 10.61 -5.99 -11.55
CA THR A 40 10.01 -5.71 -10.26
C THR A 40 10.01 -4.21 -10.01
N VAL A 41 8.84 -3.63 -9.73
CA VAL A 41 8.76 -2.26 -9.24
C VAL A 41 9.41 -2.21 -7.86
N THR A 42 10.28 -1.23 -7.67
CA THR A 42 10.97 -0.97 -6.40
C THR A 42 10.57 0.39 -5.86
N GLY A 43 10.57 0.52 -4.54
CA GLY A 43 10.07 1.70 -3.86
C GLY A 43 8.65 1.51 -3.35
N GLU A 44 8.06 2.62 -2.90
CA GLU A 44 6.77 2.63 -2.18
C GLU A 44 5.59 2.79 -3.14
N ASP A 45 5.80 3.58 -4.20
CA ASP A 45 4.81 3.74 -5.26
C ASP A 45 4.85 2.51 -6.17
N THR A 46 3.68 1.97 -6.45
CA THR A 46 3.48 0.84 -7.38
C THR A 46 2.69 1.23 -8.63
N GLN A 47 2.35 2.51 -8.74
CA GLN A 47 1.49 3.07 -9.79
C GLN A 47 1.91 4.51 -10.12
N LEU A 48 1.50 4.99 -11.29
CA LEU A 48 1.69 6.38 -11.72
C LEU A 48 0.36 7.13 -11.74
N GLU A 49 0.43 8.46 -11.56
CA GLU A 49 -0.66 9.36 -11.90
C GLU A 49 -0.26 10.15 -13.15
N GLU A 50 -1.13 10.14 -14.17
CA GLU A 50 -0.77 10.59 -15.51
C GLU A 50 -0.19 12.01 -15.53
N GLY A 51 -0.79 12.98 -14.85
CA GLY A 51 -0.36 14.39 -14.89
C GLY A 51 0.78 14.74 -13.94
N THR A 52 1.28 13.78 -13.16
CA THR A 52 2.34 14.03 -12.17
C THR A 52 3.73 13.79 -12.75
N MET A 53 4.75 14.24 -12.00
CA MET A 53 6.16 13.93 -12.29
C MET A 53 6.63 12.64 -11.60
N ALA A 54 5.74 11.89 -10.96
CA ALA A 54 6.09 10.64 -10.29
C ALA A 54 6.70 9.64 -11.29
N SER A 55 7.55 8.77 -10.76
CA SER A 55 8.28 7.77 -11.55
C SER A 55 8.36 6.46 -10.79
N LEU A 56 8.29 5.34 -11.52
CA LEU A 56 8.52 4.01 -10.95
C LEU A 56 9.91 3.51 -11.32
N THR A 57 10.68 3.06 -10.32
CA THR A 57 11.98 2.42 -10.55
C THR A 57 11.77 0.92 -10.71
N ILE A 58 12.21 0.36 -11.84
CA ILE A 58 12.07 -1.06 -12.14
C ILE A 58 13.43 -1.74 -12.00
N GLU A 59 13.54 -2.67 -11.07
CA GLU A 59 14.69 -3.57 -10.97
C GLU A 59 14.54 -4.70 -11.99
N VAL A 60 15.63 -4.96 -12.71
CA VAL A 60 15.78 -6.06 -13.66
C VAL A 60 16.68 -7.12 -13.02
N ASN A 61 16.16 -8.32 -12.79
CA ASN A 61 16.92 -9.43 -12.22
C ASN A 61 17.05 -10.59 -13.21
N LEU A 62 18.26 -11.13 -13.30
CA LEU A 62 18.54 -12.37 -14.03
C LEU A 62 18.59 -13.56 -13.05
N THR A 63 18.11 -14.74 -13.48
CA THR A 63 18.30 -15.97 -12.69
C THR A 63 19.77 -16.30 -12.46
N ASN A 64 20.61 -16.07 -13.48
CA ASN A 64 22.03 -16.38 -13.45
C ASN A 64 22.88 -15.22 -13.98
N ALA A 65 24.08 -15.09 -13.44
CA ALA A 65 25.06 -14.13 -13.93
C ALA A 65 25.50 -14.49 -15.35
N ILE A 66 25.70 -13.47 -16.17
CA ILE A 66 26.13 -13.57 -17.56
C ILE A 66 27.65 -13.43 -17.67
N GLN A 67 28.28 -14.20 -18.56
CA GLN A 67 29.74 -14.15 -18.73
C GLN A 67 30.22 -12.96 -19.57
N LYS A 68 29.33 -12.36 -20.35
CA LYS A 68 29.60 -11.18 -21.17
C LYS A 68 28.61 -10.09 -20.79
N LYS A 69 28.96 -8.84 -21.07
CA LYS A 69 28.06 -7.69 -20.97
C LYS A 69 26.78 -7.96 -21.76
N LEU A 70 25.63 -7.67 -21.15
CA LEU A 70 24.30 -7.77 -21.77
C LEU A 70 23.67 -6.39 -21.85
N THR A 71 22.94 -6.15 -22.93
CA THR A 71 22.14 -4.95 -23.15
C THR A 71 20.71 -5.38 -23.42
N LEU A 72 19.75 -4.87 -22.65
CA LEU A 72 18.33 -5.18 -22.74
C LEU A 72 17.56 -3.90 -23.11
N ASN A 73 16.71 -3.98 -24.13
CA ASN A 73 15.85 -2.88 -24.57
C ASN A 73 14.41 -3.14 -24.13
N PHE A 74 13.94 -2.35 -23.18
CA PHE A 74 12.56 -2.41 -22.71
C PHE A 74 11.66 -1.46 -23.49
N ALA A 75 10.38 -1.78 -23.55
CA ALA A 75 9.36 -0.95 -24.19
C ALA A 75 8.06 -0.98 -23.40
N VAL A 76 7.30 0.12 -23.52
CA VAL A 76 5.89 0.15 -23.17
C VAL A 76 5.13 -0.46 -24.34
N LEU A 77 4.55 -1.63 -24.13
CA LEU A 77 3.79 -2.36 -25.14
C LEU A 77 2.39 -1.74 -25.26
N ASP A 78 1.89 -1.65 -26.49
CA ASP A 78 0.57 -1.12 -26.87
C ASP A 78 0.26 0.31 -26.42
N ASP A 79 1.27 1.13 -26.14
CA ASP A 79 1.10 2.55 -25.83
C ASP A 79 1.11 3.42 -27.09
N GLU A 80 0.14 3.21 -27.98
CA GLU A 80 0.01 3.98 -29.24
C GLU A 80 -0.08 5.49 -29.00
N LYS A 81 -0.67 5.87 -27.86
CA LYS A 81 -0.86 7.27 -27.48
C LYS A 81 0.36 7.85 -26.77
N GLY A 82 1.41 7.06 -26.49
CA GLY A 82 2.63 7.49 -25.81
C GLY A 82 2.35 8.15 -24.46
N VAL A 83 1.50 7.56 -23.64
CA VAL A 83 1.17 7.99 -22.27
C VAL A 83 2.39 7.86 -21.37
N LEU A 84 3.17 6.80 -21.53
CA LEU A 84 4.36 6.51 -20.73
C LEU A 84 5.64 6.67 -21.55
N ARG A 85 6.75 6.85 -20.83
CA ARG A 85 8.11 6.76 -21.38
C ARG A 85 9.01 5.98 -20.42
N ILE A 86 10.09 5.45 -20.98
CA ILE A 86 11.15 4.76 -20.23
C ILE A 86 12.42 5.60 -20.28
N GLU A 87 13.02 5.84 -19.11
CA GLU A 87 14.34 6.44 -18.94
C GLU A 87 15.35 5.40 -18.47
N ASN A 88 16.65 5.63 -18.72
CA ASN A 88 17.73 4.67 -18.45
C ASN A 88 17.60 3.35 -19.23
N ASN A 89 17.14 3.44 -20.49
CA ASN A 89 16.96 2.34 -21.41
C ASN A 89 17.72 2.64 -22.72
N PRO A 90 18.59 1.74 -23.23
CA PRO A 90 18.78 0.35 -22.82
C PRO A 90 19.44 0.14 -21.45
N VAL A 91 19.06 -0.95 -20.79
CA VAL A 91 19.68 -1.39 -19.53
C VAL A 91 20.90 -2.23 -19.84
N THR A 92 22.04 -1.88 -19.23
CA THR A 92 23.28 -2.62 -19.33
C THR A 92 23.55 -3.41 -18.06
N ILE A 93 23.79 -4.72 -18.19
CA ILE A 93 24.23 -5.60 -17.10
C ILE A 93 25.66 -6.05 -17.42
N GLU A 94 26.60 -5.71 -16.55
CA GLU A 94 28.02 -6.06 -16.73
C GLU A 94 28.28 -7.55 -16.48
N ALA A 95 29.39 -8.06 -17.04
CA ALA A 95 29.78 -9.46 -16.85
C ALA A 95 29.91 -9.82 -15.36
N GLY A 96 29.40 -10.99 -14.98
CA GLY A 96 29.36 -11.46 -13.59
C GLY A 96 28.28 -10.81 -12.71
N LYS A 97 27.42 -9.95 -13.26
CA LYS A 97 26.28 -9.34 -12.54
C LYS A 97 24.95 -9.94 -12.98
N THR A 98 23.94 -9.75 -12.14
CA THR A 98 22.56 -10.22 -12.35
C THR A 98 21.52 -9.12 -12.31
N LYS A 99 21.91 -7.88 -12.02
CA LYS A 99 21.00 -6.77 -11.75
C LYS A 99 21.21 -5.60 -12.68
N GLY A 100 20.12 -4.96 -13.06
CA GLY A 100 20.06 -3.66 -13.73
C GLY A 100 18.81 -2.91 -13.30
N GLN A 101 18.65 -1.67 -13.77
CA GLN A 101 17.47 -0.86 -13.44
C GLN A 101 17.12 0.10 -14.57
N PHE A 102 15.84 0.45 -14.68
CA PHE A 102 15.34 1.55 -15.49
C PHE A 102 14.19 2.27 -14.78
N THR A 103 13.71 3.35 -15.36
CA THR A 103 12.63 4.16 -14.78
C THR A 103 11.48 4.29 -15.77
N VAL A 104 10.24 4.20 -15.29
CA VAL A 104 9.03 4.47 -16.07
C VAL A 104 8.36 5.74 -15.55
N LEU A 105 8.00 6.64 -16.46
CA LEU A 105 7.40 7.94 -16.15
C LEU A 105 6.20 8.19 -17.05
N SER A 106 5.29 9.05 -16.59
CA SER A 106 4.24 9.59 -17.45
C SER A 106 4.75 10.73 -18.33
N ASN A 107 4.22 10.82 -19.56
CA ASN A 107 4.38 11.96 -20.45
C ASN A 107 3.40 13.10 -20.15
N ARG A 108 2.49 12.93 -19.17
CA ARG A 108 1.56 13.97 -18.71
C ARG A 108 0.65 14.51 -19.81
N LYS A 109 0.16 13.61 -20.67
CA LYS A 109 -0.76 13.94 -21.76
C LYS A 109 -2.17 14.26 -21.26
N ASN A 110 -2.54 13.73 -20.09
CA ASN A 110 -3.82 13.96 -19.41
C ASN A 110 -5.01 13.49 -20.27
N ILE A 111 -4.87 12.31 -20.87
CA ILE A 111 -5.84 11.73 -21.81
C ILE A 111 -6.54 10.48 -21.26
N LEU A 112 -6.08 9.94 -20.13
CA LEU A 112 -6.76 8.83 -19.47
C LEU A 112 -8.02 9.35 -18.77
N MET A 113 -9.12 8.59 -18.91
CA MET A 113 -10.41 8.87 -18.26
C MET A 113 -10.75 7.85 -17.17
N ALA A 114 -9.96 6.78 -17.08
CA ALA A 114 -10.08 5.70 -16.13
C ALA A 114 -8.69 5.07 -15.96
N ASP A 115 -8.52 4.33 -14.87
CA ASP A 115 -7.30 3.57 -14.64
C ASP A 115 -6.98 2.69 -15.84
N THR A 116 -5.73 2.78 -16.29
CA THR A 116 -5.27 2.04 -17.46
C THR A 116 -4.01 1.28 -17.10
N TYR A 117 -3.94 0.04 -17.57
CA TYR A 117 -2.78 -0.82 -17.38
C TYR A 117 -1.91 -0.81 -18.63
N PHE A 118 -0.64 -0.50 -18.45
CA PHE A 118 0.37 -0.57 -19.49
C PHE A 118 1.27 -1.77 -19.24
N ARG A 119 1.67 -2.44 -20.31
CA ARG A 119 2.55 -3.61 -20.25
C ARG A 119 3.97 -3.15 -20.53
N ILE A 120 4.91 -3.46 -19.66
CA ILE A 120 6.34 -3.26 -19.90
C ILE A 120 6.94 -4.61 -20.24
N GLY A 121 7.51 -4.69 -21.44
CA GLY A 121 8.17 -5.88 -21.93
C GLY A 121 9.53 -5.56 -22.54
N ILE A 122 10.11 -6.56 -23.18
CA ILE A 122 11.37 -6.43 -23.91
C ILE A 122 11.09 -6.43 -25.42
N SER A 123 11.71 -5.51 -26.15
CA SER A 123 11.49 -5.38 -27.59
C SER A 123 12.10 -6.52 -28.38
N GLU A 124 13.24 -7.05 -27.92
CA GLU A 124 13.95 -8.16 -28.54
C GLU A 124 14.64 -9.00 -27.46
N LEU A 125 14.30 -10.29 -27.41
CA LEU A 125 14.87 -11.22 -26.43
C LEU A 125 16.24 -11.72 -26.89
N PRO A 126 17.29 -11.61 -26.04
CA PRO A 126 18.57 -12.26 -26.30
C PRO A 126 18.41 -13.78 -26.36
N GLU A 127 19.25 -14.43 -27.19
CA GLU A 127 19.27 -15.89 -27.30
C GLU A 127 19.51 -16.57 -25.94
N GLY A 128 18.78 -17.65 -25.66
CA GLY A 128 18.89 -18.40 -24.41
C GLY A 128 18.28 -17.70 -23.18
N MET A 129 17.57 -16.59 -23.38
CA MET A 129 16.86 -15.87 -22.32
C MET A 129 15.36 -15.84 -22.59
N LYS A 130 14.58 -15.71 -21.51
CA LYS A 130 13.15 -15.43 -21.61
C LYS A 130 12.74 -14.42 -20.55
N LEU A 131 11.81 -13.54 -20.91
CA LEU A 131 11.14 -12.69 -19.95
C LEU A 131 10.17 -13.56 -19.15
N ASN A 132 10.28 -13.56 -17.81
CA ASN A 132 9.42 -14.38 -16.98
C ASN A 132 7.94 -13.98 -17.14
N GLN A 133 7.68 -12.68 -17.14
CA GLN A 133 6.39 -12.07 -17.45
C GLN A 133 6.56 -10.60 -17.80
N GLU A 134 5.64 -10.06 -18.57
CA GLU A 134 5.50 -8.61 -18.74
C GLU A 134 5.11 -7.96 -17.41
N LEU A 135 5.64 -6.78 -17.14
CA LEU A 135 5.28 -6.01 -15.95
C LEU A 135 4.05 -5.15 -16.26
N LEU A 136 3.00 -5.30 -15.47
CA LEU A 136 1.83 -4.41 -15.55
C LEU A 136 2.05 -3.17 -14.68
N ILE A 137 1.98 -2.00 -15.29
CA ILE A 137 2.00 -0.70 -14.60
C ILE A 137 0.61 -0.08 -14.70
N ARG A 138 -0.01 0.17 -13.55
CA ARG A 138 -1.25 0.95 -13.46
C ARG A 138 -0.92 2.43 -13.55
N VAL A 139 -1.64 3.14 -14.42
CA VAL A 139 -1.61 4.59 -14.53
C VAL A 139 -3.01 5.10 -14.26
N LYS A 140 -3.14 5.91 -13.20
CA LYS A 140 -4.37 6.59 -12.87
C LYS A 140 -4.54 7.83 -13.76
N PRO A 141 -5.77 8.14 -14.20
CA PRO A 141 -6.04 9.43 -14.79
C PRO A 141 -5.79 10.53 -13.77
N ASN A 142 -5.71 11.77 -14.23
CA ASN A 142 -5.66 12.87 -13.29
C ASN A 142 -6.91 12.91 -12.42
N PRO A 143 -6.76 13.24 -11.12
CA PRO A 143 -7.90 13.49 -10.27
C PRO A 143 -8.78 14.57 -10.93
N ALA A 144 -10.06 14.28 -11.06
CA ALA A 144 -11.05 15.20 -11.62
C ALA A 144 -12.17 15.40 -10.61
N SER A 145 -12.53 16.66 -10.38
CA SER A 145 -13.68 16.97 -9.52
C SER A 145 -14.97 16.82 -10.31
N ALA A 146 -15.93 16.08 -9.76
CA ALA A 146 -17.29 16.08 -10.27
C ALA A 146 -17.91 17.49 -10.21
N GLU A 147 -18.78 17.81 -11.18
CA GLU A 147 -19.53 19.06 -11.11
C GLU A 147 -20.44 19.09 -9.88
N LEU A 148 -20.47 20.24 -9.19
CA LEU A 148 -21.40 20.45 -8.09
C LEU A 148 -22.84 20.45 -8.57
N THR A 149 -23.71 19.77 -7.82
CA THR A 149 -25.17 19.81 -8.03
C THR A 149 -25.72 21.21 -7.81
N LYS A 150 -26.95 21.46 -8.27
CA LYS A 150 -27.63 22.74 -8.06
C LYS A 150 -27.83 23.02 -6.57
N GLU A 151 -28.12 21.98 -5.80
CA GLU A 151 -28.33 22.00 -4.36
C GLU A 151 -27.02 22.36 -3.63
N GLN A 152 -25.90 21.73 -4.00
CA GLN A 152 -24.59 22.06 -3.44
C GLN A 152 -24.18 23.50 -3.75
N LYS A 153 -24.39 23.97 -4.98
CA LYS A 153 -24.13 25.38 -5.37
C LYS A 153 -24.96 26.36 -4.53
N LYS A 154 -26.23 26.04 -4.28
CA LYS A 154 -27.12 26.84 -3.42
C LYS A 154 -26.59 26.90 -1.98
N LEU A 155 -26.18 25.76 -1.40
CA LEU A 155 -25.62 25.71 -0.05
C LEU A 155 -24.35 26.55 0.07
N ILE A 156 -23.44 26.45 -0.90
CA ILE A 156 -22.18 27.23 -0.87
C ILE A 156 -22.46 28.74 -0.91
N ALA A 157 -23.38 29.20 -1.76
CA ALA A 157 -23.80 30.61 -1.78
C ALA A 157 -24.44 31.05 -0.45
N ALA A 158 -25.23 30.18 0.20
CA ALA A 158 -25.82 30.45 1.50
C ALA A 158 -24.75 30.61 2.59
N TYR A 159 -23.70 29.78 2.59
CA TYR A 159 -22.59 29.91 3.56
C TYR A 159 -21.80 31.19 3.40
N GLN A 160 -21.60 31.66 2.16
CA GLN A 160 -20.97 32.95 1.91
C GLN A 160 -21.78 34.11 2.52
N THR A 161 -23.10 34.07 2.36
CA THR A 161 -23.99 35.10 2.93
C THR A 161 -24.04 35.02 4.46
N LYS A 162 -24.15 33.80 5.00
CA LYS A 162 -24.43 33.56 6.42
C LYS A 162 -23.20 33.63 7.32
N TYR A 163 -22.09 33.05 6.86
CA TYR A 163 -20.86 32.92 7.65
C TYR A 163 -19.72 33.78 7.11
N GLY A 164 -19.89 34.42 5.95
CA GLY A 164 -18.82 35.19 5.31
C GLY A 164 -17.66 34.32 4.80
N ILE A 165 -17.90 33.02 4.54
CA ILE A 165 -16.88 32.09 4.04
C ILE A 165 -17.15 31.69 2.59
N ASP A 166 -16.10 31.62 1.78
CA ASP A 166 -16.18 31.12 0.41
C ASP A 166 -15.62 29.70 0.32
N LEU A 167 -16.53 28.72 0.37
CA LEU A 167 -16.15 27.31 0.23
C LEU A 167 -15.78 26.93 -1.19
N MET A 168 -16.20 27.66 -2.24
CA MET A 168 -15.84 27.30 -3.62
C MET A 168 -14.33 27.24 -3.81
N LYS A 169 -13.57 28.05 -3.07
CA LYS A 169 -12.12 27.99 -3.07
C LYS A 169 -11.60 26.62 -2.65
N TRP A 170 -12.29 25.88 -1.80
CA TRP A 170 -11.83 24.59 -1.31
C TRP A 170 -12.50 23.41 -2.01
N ILE A 171 -13.29 23.64 -3.05
CA ILE A 171 -13.89 22.61 -3.90
C ILE A 171 -13.03 22.41 -5.14
N GLY A 172 -12.81 21.17 -5.54
CA GLY A 172 -12.04 20.80 -6.72
C GLY A 172 -10.81 19.96 -6.38
N VAL A 173 -9.85 19.94 -7.30
CA VAL A 173 -8.53 19.35 -7.07
C VAL A 173 -7.68 20.36 -6.32
N ILE A 174 -7.29 20.05 -5.08
CA ILE A 174 -6.52 20.93 -4.20
C ILE A 174 -5.18 20.27 -3.87
N SER A 175 -4.08 20.98 -4.11
CA SER A 175 -2.75 20.51 -3.73
C SER A 175 -2.58 20.45 -2.21
N CYS A 176 -1.86 19.44 -1.75
CA CYS A 176 -1.49 19.26 -0.36
C CYS A 176 -0.02 18.88 -0.23
N HIS A 177 0.53 19.21 0.93
CA HIS A 177 1.80 18.72 1.41
C HIS A 177 1.58 17.96 2.71
N THR A 178 2.05 16.72 2.77
CA THR A 178 1.83 15.82 3.88
C THR A 178 3.16 15.35 4.44
N LYS A 179 3.38 15.64 5.72
CA LYS A 179 4.52 15.15 6.49
C LYS A 179 4.09 13.97 7.35
N ILE A 180 4.81 12.87 7.21
CA ILE A 180 4.55 11.58 7.83
C ILE A 180 5.78 11.24 8.66
N MET A 181 5.61 11.01 9.95
CA MET A 181 6.71 10.67 10.86
C MET A 181 6.38 9.37 11.56
N SER A 182 6.93 8.27 11.04
CA SER A 182 6.76 6.93 11.64
C SER A 182 7.88 6.68 12.65
N PRO A 183 7.54 6.24 13.88
CA PRO A 183 8.55 5.77 14.82
C PRO A 183 9.12 4.43 14.38
N ALA A 184 10.21 4.02 15.03
CA ALA A 184 10.71 2.65 14.91
C ALA A 184 9.74 1.70 15.65
N SER A 185 9.60 0.49 15.13
CA SER A 185 8.80 -0.59 15.70
C SER A 185 9.68 -1.82 15.90
N GLU A 186 9.65 -2.43 17.08
CA GLU A 186 10.35 -3.69 17.32
C GLU A 186 9.50 -4.90 16.87
N ARG A 187 8.20 -4.70 16.64
CA ARG A 187 7.26 -5.75 16.20
C ARG A 187 7.48 -6.28 14.81
N SER A 188 7.99 -5.49 13.87
CA SER A 188 8.14 -5.93 12.48
C SER A 188 9.34 -5.33 11.81
N ILE A 189 10.10 -6.16 11.10
CA ILE A 189 11.28 -5.73 10.33
C ILE A 189 10.96 -4.64 9.30
N ASN A 190 9.75 -4.63 8.75
CA ASN A 190 9.30 -3.63 7.76
C ASN A 190 9.18 -2.22 8.36
N PHE A 191 9.11 -2.10 9.68
CA PHE A 191 8.99 -0.85 10.43
C PHE A 191 10.09 -0.67 11.48
N ALA A 192 11.18 -1.46 11.40
CA ALA A 192 12.26 -1.45 12.39
C ALA A 192 13.02 -0.14 12.52
N GLN A 193 12.91 0.74 11.52
CA GLN A 193 13.57 2.05 11.52
C GLN A 193 12.55 3.17 11.47
N ALA A 194 12.75 4.18 12.31
CA ALA A 194 12.01 5.41 12.24
C ALA A 194 12.30 6.14 10.92
N PHE A 195 11.28 6.79 10.36
CA PHE A 195 11.45 7.58 9.15
C PHE A 195 10.56 8.81 9.14
N THR A 196 10.96 9.79 8.33
CA THR A 196 10.12 10.93 7.97
C THR A 196 9.97 10.96 6.46
N ARG A 197 8.73 11.08 5.99
CA ARG A 197 8.40 11.28 4.58
C ARG A 197 7.66 12.59 4.41
N GLU A 198 7.95 13.27 3.32
CA GLU A 198 7.25 14.46 2.89
C GLU A 198 6.71 14.18 1.49
N VAL A 199 5.40 14.30 1.34
CA VAL A 199 4.68 13.94 0.12
C VAL A 199 3.89 15.13 -0.35
N ASP A 200 4.21 15.61 -1.55
CA ASP A 200 3.37 16.54 -2.29
C ASP A 200 2.33 15.74 -3.08
N GLY A 201 1.06 16.14 -2.98
CA GLY A 201 -0.04 15.45 -3.63
C GLY A 201 -1.20 16.37 -3.96
N GLN A 202 -2.28 15.77 -4.43
CA GLN A 202 -3.54 16.44 -4.68
C GLN A 202 -4.68 15.63 -4.08
N THR A 203 -5.67 16.32 -3.50
CA THR A 203 -6.92 15.74 -2.99
C THR A 203 -8.08 16.32 -3.80
N VAL A 204 -9.05 15.49 -4.17
CA VAL A 204 -10.32 15.99 -4.71
C VAL A 204 -11.28 16.26 -3.56
N ILE A 205 -11.66 17.52 -3.38
CA ILE A 205 -12.55 17.97 -2.31
C ILE A 205 -13.87 18.44 -2.91
N THR A 206 -14.98 18.04 -2.30
CA THR A 206 -16.34 18.46 -2.65
C THR A 206 -17.18 18.75 -1.41
N LEU A 207 -18.40 19.23 -1.61
CA LEU A 207 -19.38 19.39 -0.55
C LEU A 207 -20.10 18.05 -0.33
N SER A 208 -20.09 17.56 0.90
CA SER A 208 -20.77 16.31 1.26
C SER A 208 -22.28 16.41 1.03
N GLU A 209 -22.90 15.29 0.69
CA GLU A 209 -24.35 15.15 0.62
C GLU A 209 -25.02 15.35 2.00
N LYS A 210 -24.23 15.30 3.08
CA LYS A 210 -24.66 15.57 4.46
C LYS A 210 -24.70 17.05 4.83
N ALA A 211 -24.26 17.94 3.95
CA ALA A 211 -24.23 19.38 4.20
C ALA A 211 -25.65 19.97 4.27
N THR A 212 -25.85 20.90 5.19
CA THR A 212 -27.13 21.62 5.38
C THR A 212 -26.87 23.12 5.44
N GLU A 213 -27.91 23.96 5.34
CA GLU A 213 -27.76 25.43 5.41
C GLU A 213 -27.10 25.92 6.73
N ASP A 214 -27.11 25.12 7.79
CA ASP A 214 -26.51 25.41 9.09
C ASP A 214 -25.14 24.73 9.33
N GLN A 215 -24.83 23.70 8.57
CA GLN A 215 -23.66 22.87 8.81
C GLN A 215 -22.96 22.57 7.48
N PRO A 216 -21.90 23.31 7.14
CA PRO A 216 -21.04 22.93 6.04
C PRO A 216 -20.30 21.63 6.37
N VAL A 217 -20.27 20.71 5.41
CA VAL A 217 -19.62 19.41 5.53
C VAL A 217 -18.83 19.15 4.25
N LEU A 218 -17.53 18.96 4.37
CA LEU A 218 -16.64 18.63 3.26
C LEU A 218 -16.47 17.11 3.12
N LYS A 219 -16.14 16.70 1.90
CA LYS A 219 -15.85 15.33 1.51
C LYS A 219 -14.62 15.33 0.60
N MET A 220 -13.67 14.47 0.89
CA MET A 220 -12.50 14.18 0.07
C MET A 220 -12.75 12.87 -0.67
N THR A 221 -12.98 12.93 -1.97
CA THR A 221 -13.39 11.76 -2.78
C THR A 221 -12.20 10.98 -3.31
N GLU A 222 -11.05 11.62 -3.46
CA GLU A 222 -9.82 10.98 -3.91
C GLU A 222 -8.62 11.51 -3.14
N ASN A 223 -7.70 10.61 -2.82
CA ASN A 223 -6.46 10.89 -2.10
C ASN A 223 -6.65 11.81 -0.88
N PRO A 224 -7.56 11.46 0.05
CA PRO A 224 -7.80 12.27 1.24
C PRO A 224 -6.49 12.48 1.98
N LEU A 225 -6.20 13.74 2.30
CA LEU A 225 -5.03 14.14 3.08
C LEU A 225 -3.67 13.79 2.43
N GLY A 226 -3.64 13.44 1.13
CA GLY A 226 -2.42 13.01 0.44
C GLY A 226 -1.90 11.63 0.88
N LEU A 227 -2.73 10.82 1.55
CA LEU A 227 -2.29 9.61 2.26
C LEU A 227 -2.58 8.30 1.54
N THR A 228 -3.25 8.29 0.39
CA THR A 228 -3.70 7.03 -0.23
C THR A 228 -2.55 6.07 -0.54
N ASN A 229 -1.47 6.56 -1.14
CA ASN A 229 -0.31 5.71 -1.43
C ASN A 229 0.38 5.25 -0.14
N TYR A 230 0.56 6.14 0.85
CA TYR A 230 1.18 5.79 2.12
C TYR A 230 0.40 4.71 2.87
N MET A 231 -0.93 4.87 3.03
CA MET A 231 -1.76 3.88 3.72
C MET A 231 -1.87 2.57 2.96
N GLY A 232 -1.89 2.61 1.62
CA GLY A 232 -1.79 1.42 0.79
C GLY A 232 -0.45 0.69 0.97
N TRP A 233 0.65 1.43 1.06
CA TRP A 233 1.97 0.88 1.36
C TRP A 233 2.01 0.25 2.76
N VAL A 234 1.48 0.91 3.80
CA VAL A 234 1.39 0.32 5.15
C VAL A 234 0.60 -0.98 5.11
N LEU A 235 -0.57 -1.01 4.46
CA LEU A 235 -1.37 -2.22 4.31
C LEU A 235 -0.57 -3.36 3.64
N GLN A 236 0.22 -3.05 2.62
CA GLN A 236 1.06 -4.04 1.94
C GLN A 236 2.19 -4.56 2.84
N GLN A 237 2.85 -3.68 3.61
CA GLN A 237 3.91 -4.05 4.57
C GLN A 237 3.39 -4.87 5.75
N GLU A 238 2.13 -4.67 6.14
CA GLU A 238 1.42 -5.45 7.14
C GLU A 238 1.05 -6.86 6.64
N THR A 239 0.99 -7.05 5.31
CA THR A 239 0.37 -8.22 4.68
C THR A 239 1.30 -8.95 3.71
N VAL A 240 1.09 -8.82 2.39
CA VAL A 240 1.79 -9.62 1.36
C VAL A 240 3.29 -9.29 1.24
N PHE A 241 3.77 -8.23 1.87
CA PHE A 241 5.21 -7.93 2.02
C PHE A 241 5.77 -8.30 3.40
N ASN A 242 4.97 -8.90 4.27
CA ASN A 242 5.37 -9.30 5.61
C ASN A 242 5.86 -10.76 5.65
N ASP A 243 7.13 -10.98 5.32
CA ASP A 243 7.70 -12.33 5.35
C ASP A 243 7.84 -12.90 6.77
N GLU A 244 7.82 -12.04 7.79
CA GLU A 244 8.00 -12.40 9.20
C GLU A 244 6.73 -12.99 9.84
N PHE A 245 5.54 -12.52 9.46
CA PHE A 245 4.27 -12.98 10.05
C PHE A 245 3.34 -13.66 9.05
N TRP A 246 3.32 -13.25 7.78
CA TRP A 246 2.42 -13.83 6.78
C TRP A 246 2.99 -15.06 6.09
N PHE A 247 4.31 -15.12 5.92
CA PHE A 247 4.98 -16.18 5.16
C PHE A 247 6.04 -16.95 5.97
N ALA A 248 6.14 -16.69 7.29
CA ALA A 248 7.02 -17.47 8.16
C ALA A 248 6.57 -18.94 8.25
N PRO A 249 7.48 -19.89 8.53
CA PRO A 249 7.14 -21.32 8.61
C PRO A 249 6.02 -21.67 9.60
N ASN A 250 5.81 -20.84 10.61
CA ASN A 250 4.79 -20.96 11.67
C ASN A 250 3.62 -19.97 11.50
N ALA A 251 3.52 -19.29 10.36
CA ALA A 251 2.42 -18.38 10.06
C ALA A 251 1.07 -19.11 10.09
N SER A 252 -0.02 -18.37 10.39
CA SER A 252 -1.37 -18.93 10.37
C SER A 252 -1.69 -19.52 8.99
N PRO A 253 -2.23 -20.76 8.91
CA PRO A 253 -2.67 -21.33 7.63
C PRO A 253 -3.70 -20.45 6.89
N ALA A 254 -4.42 -19.59 7.63
CA ALA A 254 -5.40 -18.67 7.06
C ALA A 254 -4.76 -17.64 6.11
N TYR A 255 -3.55 -17.16 6.40
CA TYR A 255 -2.85 -16.19 5.55
C TYR A 255 -2.49 -16.77 4.17
N LYS A 256 -2.01 -18.02 4.16
CA LYS A 256 -1.76 -18.73 2.90
C LYS A 256 -3.06 -18.98 2.13
N ALA A 257 -4.10 -19.44 2.82
CA ALA A 257 -5.38 -19.75 2.18
C ALA A 257 -6.03 -18.49 1.57
N ILE A 258 -6.00 -17.34 2.26
CA ILE A 258 -6.59 -16.11 1.72
C ILE A 258 -5.79 -15.55 0.54
N THR A 259 -4.46 -15.59 0.60
CA THR A 259 -3.61 -15.12 -0.51
C THR A 259 -3.79 -15.98 -1.76
N GLU A 260 -3.90 -17.30 -1.62
CA GLU A 260 -4.20 -18.23 -2.72
C GLU A 260 -5.63 -18.01 -3.28
N LEU A 261 -6.63 -17.92 -2.41
CA LEU A 261 -8.05 -17.73 -2.81
C LEU A 261 -8.25 -16.42 -3.60
N LEU A 262 -7.61 -15.35 -3.14
CA LEU A 262 -7.73 -14.04 -3.76
C LEU A 262 -6.76 -13.84 -4.93
N GLY A 263 -5.73 -14.67 -5.05
CA GLY A 263 -4.61 -14.41 -5.98
C GLY A 263 -3.84 -13.15 -5.59
N TRP A 264 -3.76 -12.87 -4.29
CA TRP A 264 -3.19 -11.67 -3.70
C TRP A 264 -1.78 -11.96 -3.19
N ASN A 265 -0.77 -11.27 -3.75
CA ASN A 265 0.65 -11.54 -3.48
C ASN A 265 1.51 -10.33 -3.89
N LYS A 266 2.84 -10.41 -3.74
CA LYS A 266 3.77 -9.32 -4.09
C LYS A 266 3.70 -8.89 -5.56
N GLN A 267 3.35 -9.80 -6.47
CA GLN A 267 3.20 -9.53 -7.91
C GLN A 267 1.82 -8.98 -8.27
N ASN A 268 0.81 -9.26 -7.43
CA ASN A 268 -0.54 -8.72 -7.53
C ASN A 268 -1.00 -8.21 -6.16
N PRO A 269 -0.48 -7.06 -5.69
CA PRO A 269 -0.70 -6.59 -4.32
C PRO A 269 -2.09 -5.96 -4.10
N GLY A 270 -2.91 -5.86 -5.14
CA GLY A 270 -4.24 -5.26 -5.10
C GLY A 270 -4.27 -3.76 -5.37
N ILE A 271 -5.45 -3.26 -5.74
CA ILE A 271 -5.74 -1.84 -5.96
C ILE A 271 -6.28 -1.25 -4.68
N PHE A 272 -5.63 -0.24 -4.12
CA PHE A 272 -6.07 0.47 -2.93
C PHE A 272 -6.44 1.92 -3.25
N THR A 273 -7.60 2.36 -2.77
CA THR A 273 -8.08 3.74 -2.85
C THR A 273 -8.82 4.12 -1.58
N MET A 274 -8.97 5.43 -1.35
CA MET A 274 -9.58 5.95 -0.13
C MET A 274 -10.43 7.19 -0.39
N MET A 275 -11.41 7.39 0.48
CA MET A 275 -12.15 8.64 0.62
C MET A 275 -12.32 9.00 2.11
N LEU A 276 -12.58 10.28 2.39
CA LEU A 276 -12.92 10.78 3.72
C LEU A 276 -14.13 11.70 3.62
N ASP A 277 -15.21 11.38 4.33
CA ASP A 277 -16.44 12.18 4.33
C ASP A 277 -16.73 12.69 5.76
N ASP A 278 -17.76 13.51 5.88
CA ASP A 278 -18.26 14.04 7.15
C ASP A 278 -17.25 14.96 7.87
N ILE A 279 -16.47 15.73 7.11
CA ILE A 279 -15.55 16.75 7.64
C ILE A 279 -16.38 18.02 7.94
N LYS A 280 -16.83 18.17 9.18
CA LYS A 280 -17.75 19.24 9.58
C LYS A 280 -17.00 20.52 9.94
N LEU A 281 -17.43 21.65 9.37
CA LEU A 281 -16.93 22.96 9.80
C LEU A 281 -17.66 23.40 11.07
N LYS A 282 -16.92 23.60 12.16
CA LYS A 282 -17.43 24.05 13.45
C LYS A 282 -16.82 25.38 13.87
N LYS A 283 -17.54 26.09 14.75
CA LYS A 283 -17.11 27.37 15.34
C LYS A 283 -16.64 28.39 14.29
N ILE A 284 -17.42 28.52 13.22
CA ILE A 284 -17.10 29.40 12.10
C ILE A 284 -17.16 30.86 12.58
N SER A 285 -16.04 31.56 12.53
CA SER A 285 -15.92 32.95 12.96
C SER A 285 -14.71 33.61 12.31
N ASP A 286 -14.83 34.90 11.96
CA ASP A 286 -13.74 35.71 11.40
C ASP A 286 -12.98 35.12 10.20
N GLY A 287 -13.68 34.36 9.35
CA GLY A 287 -13.08 33.68 8.20
C GLY A 287 -12.23 32.47 8.58
N LYS A 288 -12.47 31.87 9.75
CA LYS A 288 -11.81 30.65 10.23
C LYS A 288 -12.85 29.64 10.72
N ALA A 289 -12.50 28.35 10.67
CA ALA A 289 -13.29 27.29 11.27
C ALA A 289 -12.41 26.14 11.76
N TYR A 290 -12.93 25.39 12.73
CA TYR A 290 -12.39 24.08 13.09
C TYR A 290 -13.03 23.01 12.21
N LEU A 291 -12.26 21.97 11.88
CA LEU A 291 -12.74 20.83 11.14
C LEU A 291 -12.86 19.66 12.13
N ASP A 292 -14.07 19.14 12.26
CA ASP A 292 -14.35 17.90 12.99
C ASP A 292 -14.45 16.75 11.98
N PHE A 293 -13.56 15.78 12.13
CA PHE A 293 -13.37 14.67 11.20
C PHE A 293 -13.14 13.34 11.95
N ILE A 294 -13.63 13.24 13.19
CA ILE A 294 -13.51 12.05 14.04
C ILE A 294 -14.86 11.35 14.09
N LYS A 295 -14.82 10.02 14.03
CA LYS A 295 -15.97 9.13 14.24
C LYS A 295 -15.58 7.90 15.00
N THR A 296 -16.56 7.10 15.36
CA THR A 296 -16.35 5.76 15.89
C THR A 296 -16.38 4.74 14.76
N LYS A 297 -15.41 3.83 14.73
CA LYS A 297 -15.48 2.59 13.95
C LYS A 297 -15.40 1.39 14.88
N ILE A 298 -15.86 0.24 14.41
CA ILE A 298 -15.57 -1.04 15.05
C ILE A 298 -14.23 -1.53 14.47
N THR A 299 -13.25 -1.80 15.33
CA THR A 299 -11.94 -2.32 14.90
C THR A 299 -12.01 -3.84 14.66
N GLY A 300 -10.93 -4.43 14.12
CA GLY A 300 -10.81 -5.88 13.99
C GLY A 300 -10.98 -6.65 15.30
N GLY A 301 -10.70 -6.02 16.45
CA GLY A 301 -10.94 -6.59 17.78
C GLY A 301 -12.39 -6.50 18.27
N GLY A 302 -13.29 -5.85 17.52
CA GLY A 302 -14.70 -5.64 17.89
C GLY A 302 -14.96 -4.40 18.75
N ASP A 303 -13.94 -3.61 19.05
CA ASP A 303 -14.06 -2.43 19.91
C ASP A 303 -14.53 -1.19 19.14
N ASN A 304 -15.38 -0.39 19.79
CA ASN A 304 -15.77 0.93 19.31
C ASN A 304 -14.63 1.93 19.56
N THR A 305 -13.90 2.26 18.52
CA THR A 305 -12.70 3.10 18.60
C THR A 305 -12.91 4.42 17.87
N ALA A 306 -12.58 5.53 18.55
CA ALA A 306 -12.53 6.85 17.92
C ALA A 306 -11.41 6.88 16.87
N THR A 307 -11.73 7.26 15.65
CA THR A 307 -10.84 7.15 14.50
C THR A 307 -11.09 8.27 13.49
N ILE A 308 -10.21 8.35 12.49
CA ILE A 308 -10.50 9.08 11.26
C ILE A 308 -11.26 8.12 10.32
N PRO A 309 -12.52 8.40 9.94
CA PRO A 309 -13.39 7.47 9.23
C PRO A 309 -13.09 7.41 7.74
N PHE A 310 -11.86 7.03 7.39
CA PHE A 310 -11.54 6.72 6.01
C PHE A 310 -12.39 5.55 5.54
N LEU A 311 -12.93 5.67 4.33
CA LEU A 311 -13.56 4.57 3.64
C LEU A 311 -12.56 4.02 2.62
N TYR A 312 -12.27 2.74 2.74
CA TYR A 312 -11.30 2.04 1.90
C TYR A 312 -12.03 1.29 0.78
N SER A 313 -11.47 1.33 -0.42
CA SER A 313 -11.77 0.37 -1.48
C SER A 313 -10.48 -0.34 -1.85
N PHE A 314 -10.48 -1.66 -1.65
CA PHE A 314 -9.31 -2.51 -1.85
C PHE A 314 -9.69 -3.76 -2.63
N SER A 315 -9.08 -4.01 -3.78
CA SER A 315 -9.57 -5.05 -4.70
C SER A 315 -9.56 -6.48 -4.14
N PRO A 316 -8.56 -6.92 -3.33
CA PRO A 316 -8.65 -8.21 -2.64
C PRO A 316 -9.84 -8.27 -1.68
N TRP A 317 -10.12 -7.18 -0.95
CA TRP A 317 -11.26 -7.10 -0.04
C TRP A 317 -12.60 -7.13 -0.76
N GLU A 318 -12.74 -6.39 -1.86
CA GLU A 318 -13.95 -6.45 -2.70
C GLU A 318 -14.19 -7.87 -3.22
N LYS A 319 -13.14 -8.58 -3.65
CA LYS A 319 -13.22 -9.98 -4.08
C LYS A 319 -13.61 -10.91 -2.93
N GLN A 320 -13.04 -10.73 -1.74
CA GLN A 320 -13.42 -11.53 -0.56
C GLN A 320 -14.89 -11.33 -0.19
N LYS A 321 -15.37 -10.07 -0.12
CA LYS A 321 -16.79 -9.75 0.12
C LYS A 321 -17.71 -10.39 -0.93
N GLN A 322 -17.32 -10.34 -2.20
CA GLN A 322 -18.08 -10.97 -3.28
C GLN A 322 -18.19 -12.48 -3.08
N LEU A 323 -17.08 -13.17 -2.80
CA LEU A 323 -17.07 -14.61 -2.56
C LEU A 323 -17.95 -15.00 -1.36
N ILE A 324 -17.92 -14.20 -0.28
CA ILE A 324 -18.78 -14.40 0.90
C ILE A 324 -20.26 -14.27 0.53
N ALA A 325 -20.62 -13.22 -0.21
CA ALA A 325 -21.99 -12.99 -0.68
C ALA A 325 -22.49 -14.11 -1.61
N GLU A 326 -21.60 -14.68 -2.41
CA GLU A 326 -21.87 -15.85 -3.27
C GLU A 326 -21.94 -17.18 -2.50
N GLY A 327 -21.68 -17.15 -1.18
CA GLY A 327 -21.80 -18.34 -0.33
C GLY A 327 -20.53 -19.18 -0.22
N ASN A 328 -19.37 -18.68 -0.65
CA ASN A 328 -18.10 -19.37 -0.49
C ASN A 328 -17.77 -19.57 1.00
N GLN A 329 -17.82 -20.83 1.46
CA GLN A 329 -17.65 -21.16 2.87
C GLN A 329 -16.22 -20.88 3.37
N LEU A 330 -15.20 -21.15 2.54
CA LEU A 330 -13.81 -20.87 2.89
C LEU A 330 -13.58 -19.36 3.11
N ALA A 331 -14.11 -18.50 2.25
CA ALA A 331 -13.96 -17.04 2.39
C ALA A 331 -14.56 -16.52 3.71
N LYS A 332 -15.70 -17.09 4.14
CA LYS A 332 -16.37 -16.76 5.41
C LYS A 332 -15.55 -17.21 6.61
N GLU A 333 -15.06 -18.44 6.58
CA GLU A 333 -14.26 -19.00 7.68
C GLU A 333 -12.93 -18.25 7.85
N LEU A 334 -12.29 -17.86 6.74
CA LEU A 334 -11.05 -17.11 6.76
C LEU A 334 -11.21 -15.70 7.36
N GLU A 335 -12.31 -15.01 7.06
CA GLU A 335 -12.60 -13.69 7.65
C GLU A 335 -12.65 -13.76 9.20
N HIS A 336 -13.18 -14.86 9.75
CA HIS A 336 -13.24 -15.08 11.20
C HIS A 336 -11.93 -15.61 11.82
N ALA A 337 -10.97 -16.05 11.00
CA ALA A 337 -9.73 -16.69 11.43
C ALA A 337 -8.48 -15.85 11.11
N ASP A 338 -8.62 -14.52 11.17
CA ASP A 338 -7.59 -13.52 10.84
C ASP A 338 -7.07 -13.57 9.38
N GLY A 339 -7.64 -14.42 8.52
CA GLY A 339 -7.40 -14.49 7.08
C GLY A 339 -8.25 -13.49 6.30
N THR A 340 -8.16 -12.22 6.66
CA THR A 340 -8.93 -11.15 6.01
C THR A 340 -8.05 -10.28 5.11
N SER A 341 -8.66 -9.63 4.13
CA SER A 341 -8.05 -8.57 3.33
C SER A 341 -8.65 -7.20 3.62
N ASP A 342 -9.53 -7.08 4.62
CA ASP A 342 -10.16 -5.82 5.01
C ASP A 342 -9.12 -4.82 5.57
N PRO A 343 -8.92 -3.65 4.92
CA PRO A 343 -8.01 -2.63 5.41
C PRO A 343 -8.34 -2.11 6.82
N ASN A 344 -9.60 -2.18 7.27
CA ASN A 344 -9.99 -1.74 8.62
C ASN A 344 -9.38 -2.58 9.74
N TYR A 345 -9.03 -3.83 9.44
CA TYR A 345 -8.36 -4.74 10.37
C TYR A 345 -6.91 -4.29 10.63
N TYR A 346 -6.23 -3.78 9.60
CA TYR A 346 -4.80 -3.44 9.66
C TYR A 346 -4.52 -1.96 9.92
N LEU A 347 -5.41 -1.06 9.49
CA LEU A 347 -5.17 0.40 9.53
C LEU A 347 -6.03 1.08 10.58
N MET A 348 -5.49 2.13 11.21
CA MET A 348 -6.16 2.93 12.24
C MET A 348 -6.71 2.05 13.38
N THR A 349 -5.87 1.18 13.92
CA THR A 349 -6.21 0.15 14.91
C THR A 349 -6.44 0.67 16.34
N TYR A 350 -5.86 1.83 16.67
CA TYR A 350 -5.93 2.47 17.99
C TYR A 350 -6.72 3.77 17.93
N SER A 351 -7.15 4.24 19.09
CA SER A 351 -7.89 5.49 19.21
C SER A 351 -7.05 6.67 18.77
N VAL A 352 -7.67 7.62 18.06
CA VAL A 352 -7.04 8.91 17.76
C VAL A 352 -7.24 9.92 18.89
N GLU A 353 -8.17 9.67 19.81
CA GLU A 353 -8.48 10.59 20.92
C GLU A 353 -7.79 10.21 22.23
N LYS A 354 -7.20 9.02 22.30
CA LYS A 354 -6.53 8.50 23.49
C LYS A 354 -5.27 7.74 23.10
N ASP A 355 -4.21 7.94 23.87
CA ASP A 355 -3.01 7.12 23.79
C ASP A 355 -3.29 5.74 24.43
N ASP A 356 -3.58 4.76 23.59
CA ASP A 356 -3.88 3.39 24.02
C ASP A 356 -2.64 2.53 24.35
N ILE A 357 -1.44 2.99 24.00
CA ILE A 357 -0.19 2.22 24.12
C ILE A 357 0.91 2.97 24.90
N GLU A 358 0.55 4.09 25.53
CA GLU A 358 1.44 4.93 26.35
C GLU A 358 2.64 5.52 25.57
N ASP A 359 2.51 5.66 24.25
CA ASP A 359 3.48 6.35 23.38
C ASP A 359 3.30 7.87 23.43
N ASN A 360 3.66 8.43 24.59
CA ASN A 360 3.56 9.87 24.87
C ASN A 360 4.44 10.74 23.94
N ILE A 361 5.37 10.15 23.18
CA ILE A 361 6.30 10.88 22.31
C ILE A 361 5.68 11.09 20.93
N ASN A 362 5.02 10.07 20.38
CA ASN A 362 4.47 10.16 19.03
C ASN A 362 2.95 10.31 19.00
N PHE A 363 2.24 10.11 20.11
CA PHE A 363 0.82 10.41 20.17
C PHE A 363 0.56 11.92 20.09
N ILE A 364 -0.23 12.33 19.09
CA ILE A 364 -0.78 13.67 18.92
C ILE A 364 -2.30 13.61 18.75
N LEU A 365 -2.99 14.58 19.34
CA LEU A 365 -4.44 14.70 19.18
C LEU A 365 -4.81 15.21 17.77
N PRO A 366 -5.93 14.72 17.22
CA PRO A 366 -6.46 15.19 15.97
C PRO A 366 -6.86 16.66 16.06
N GLU A 367 -6.41 17.46 15.11
CA GLU A 367 -6.82 18.85 14.97
C GLU A 367 -6.94 19.21 13.49
N GLY A 368 -8.03 19.85 13.12
CA GLY A 368 -8.28 20.33 11.77
C GLY A 368 -8.73 21.78 11.79
N LYS A 369 -8.16 22.59 10.92
CA LYS A 369 -8.43 24.04 10.84
C LYS A 369 -8.47 24.49 9.39
N ILE A 370 -9.30 25.48 9.13
CA ILE A 370 -9.35 26.19 7.85
C ILE A 370 -9.36 27.70 8.10
N ASP A 371 -8.50 28.41 7.37
CA ASP A 371 -8.40 29.85 7.34
C ASP A 371 -8.66 30.33 5.91
N PHE A 372 -9.84 30.92 5.71
CA PHE A 372 -10.30 31.39 4.42
C PHE A 372 -9.57 32.66 3.96
N LYS A 373 -8.99 33.43 4.89
CA LYS A 373 -8.28 34.67 4.59
C LYS A 373 -6.85 34.39 4.16
N ASN A 374 -6.20 33.46 4.85
CA ASN A 374 -4.83 33.02 4.52
C ASN A 374 -4.80 31.85 3.52
N GLU A 375 -5.96 31.43 3.01
CA GLU A 375 -6.11 30.33 2.03
C GLU A 375 -5.35 29.07 2.43
N LYS A 376 -5.46 28.71 3.72
CA LYS A 376 -4.75 27.60 4.35
C LYS A 376 -5.71 26.67 5.07
N MET A 377 -5.55 25.37 4.86
CA MET A 377 -6.26 24.33 5.59
C MET A 377 -5.26 23.31 6.10
N THR A 378 -5.36 22.92 7.37
CA THR A 378 -4.41 22.02 8.02
C THR A 378 -5.12 20.91 8.77
N PHE A 379 -4.49 19.74 8.78
CA PHE A 379 -4.86 18.61 9.61
C PHE A 379 -3.64 18.08 10.34
N GLN A 380 -3.83 17.59 11.55
CA GLN A 380 -2.88 16.73 12.24
C GLN A 380 -3.65 15.61 12.95
N PHE A 381 -3.04 14.44 13.08
CA PHE A 381 -3.58 13.32 13.87
C PHE A 381 -2.53 12.21 14.00
N SER A 382 -2.81 11.28 14.91
CA SER A 382 -2.06 10.03 15.05
C SER A 382 -2.66 8.93 14.18
N MET A 383 -1.82 8.25 13.41
CA MET A 383 -2.17 7.04 12.68
C MET A 383 -1.52 5.83 13.37
N SER A 384 -2.26 4.73 13.48
CA SER A 384 -1.71 3.43 13.92
C SER A 384 -1.99 2.34 12.88
N HIS A 385 -1.31 1.21 13.04
CA HIS A 385 -1.52 -0.01 12.27
C HIS A 385 -1.27 -1.26 13.14
N SER A 386 -1.63 -2.45 12.66
CA SER A 386 -1.66 -3.69 13.45
C SER A 386 -0.32 -4.10 14.06
N LEU A 387 0.79 -3.89 13.34
CA LEU A 387 2.14 -4.24 13.81
C LEU A 387 2.96 -3.00 14.21
N ALA A 388 2.30 -1.88 14.51
CA ALA A 388 2.96 -0.70 15.08
C ALA A 388 3.21 -0.86 16.58
N ASP A 389 4.39 -0.47 17.06
CA ASP A 389 4.67 -0.23 18.49
C ASP A 389 4.48 1.25 18.90
N GLY A 390 4.04 2.10 17.98
CA GLY A 390 3.89 3.54 18.22
C GLY A 390 2.93 4.20 17.25
N TYR A 391 2.71 5.51 17.44
CA TYR A 391 1.87 6.29 16.52
C TYR A 391 2.69 6.96 15.42
N THR A 392 2.26 6.81 14.18
CA THR A 392 2.73 7.66 13.09
C THR A 392 2.08 9.03 13.21
N ARG A 393 2.89 10.09 13.29
CA ARG A 393 2.39 11.47 13.30
C ARG A 393 2.17 11.96 11.89
N ILE A 394 0.97 12.48 11.64
CA ILE A 394 0.58 13.02 10.34
C ILE A 394 0.34 14.52 10.49
N TYR A 395 0.93 15.31 9.59
CA TYR A 395 0.66 16.73 9.43
C TYR A 395 0.39 17.02 7.97
N VAL A 396 -0.74 17.63 7.67
CA VAL A 396 -1.17 17.94 6.31
C VAL A 396 -1.45 19.43 6.21
N THR A 397 -0.93 20.04 5.15
CA THR A 397 -1.21 21.42 4.79
C THR A 397 -1.71 21.48 3.35
N TYR A 398 -2.85 22.12 3.17
CA TYR A 398 -3.35 22.57 1.88
C TYR A 398 -3.14 24.07 1.78
N GLU A 399 -2.43 24.50 0.74
CA GLU A 399 -2.23 25.91 0.41
C GLU A 399 -2.53 26.09 -1.07
N LYS A 400 -3.23 27.18 -1.39
CA LYS A 400 -3.32 27.62 -2.79
C LYS A 400 -2.07 28.43 -3.11
N LYS A 401 -1.31 27.96 -4.10
CA LYS A 401 -0.20 28.71 -4.68
C LYS A 401 -0.71 29.71 -5.71
#